data_AF-A0A528WFY2-F1
#
_entry.id   AF-A0A528WFY2-F1
#
_cell.length_a   1.000
_cell.length_b   1.000
_cell.length_c   1.000
_cell.angle_alpha   90.00
_cell.angle_beta   90.00
_cell.angle_gamma   90.00
#
_symmetry.space_group_name_H-M   'P 1'
#
loop_
_entity.id
_entity.type
_entity.pdbx_description
1 polymer ?
#
loop_
_entity_poly.entity_id
_entity_poly.type
_entity_poly.pdbx_seq_one_letter_code
_entity_poly.pdbx_strand_id
1 'polypeptide(L)'
;RVNGLDVSATASSGAAITVRNTTGDGGRSLRMKSADAGAILRFLNIYEHMEGGAITLSLAGAGDGPMKGQVDASNFYIVNEPKLASIVSTKPAGDTRSLNQAVKADIDTSRVQFERGFAEIDKGSGYLRLANGVLRGPRIGTTFQGTLYDQDNNMDMTGTFMPVYGLNRIFGELPLFGPLLGNGRDRGLIGVTYRLR
;
A
#
# COMPACT_ATOMS: atom_id res chain seq x y z
N ARG A 1 -8.97 23.76 23.86
CA ARG A 1 -8.31 23.45 22.56
C ARG A 1 -7.05 22.67 22.90
N VAL A 2 -6.93 21.41 22.43
CA VAL A 2 -5.72 20.60 22.65
C VAL A 2 -4.71 20.98 21.56
N ASN A 3 -3.61 21.63 21.94
CA ASN A 3 -2.61 22.21 21.04
C ASN A 3 -1.60 21.17 20.50
N GLY A 4 -2.11 20.01 20.10
CA GLY A 4 -1.33 18.86 19.67
C GLY A 4 -1.39 17.70 20.65
N LEU A 5 -1.12 16.50 20.14
CA LEU A 5 -1.14 15.23 20.84
C LEU A 5 0.16 14.50 20.51
N ASP A 6 0.90 14.10 21.54
CA ASP A 6 2.04 13.20 21.42
C ASP A 6 1.72 11.92 22.20
N VAL A 7 1.71 10.79 21.52
CA VAL A 7 1.45 9.48 22.10
C VAL A 7 2.67 8.61 21.85
N SER A 8 3.20 8.05 22.92
CA SER A 8 4.16 6.96 22.87
C SER A 8 3.53 5.70 23.45
N ALA A 9 3.62 4.60 22.72
CA ALA A 9 3.08 3.31 23.12
C ALA A 9 4.08 2.19 22.77
N THR A 10 3.82 0.99 23.29
CA THR A 10 4.59 -0.21 22.97
C THR A 10 3.64 -1.23 22.35
N ALA A 11 3.98 -1.72 21.17
CA ALA A 11 3.25 -2.80 20.51
C ALA A 11 3.33 -4.10 21.34
N SER A 12 2.44 -5.06 21.08
CA SER A 12 2.51 -6.39 21.72
C SER A 12 3.83 -7.12 21.47
N SER A 13 4.55 -6.76 20.40
CA SER A 13 5.90 -7.25 20.08
C SER A 13 7.03 -6.56 20.85
N GLY A 14 6.74 -5.53 21.66
CA GLY A 14 7.75 -4.70 22.33
C GLY A 14 8.26 -3.52 21.49
N ALA A 15 7.81 -3.36 20.24
CA ALA A 15 8.23 -2.26 19.38
C ALA A 15 7.64 -0.91 19.82
N ALA A 16 8.46 0.14 19.82
CA ALA A 16 8.01 1.49 20.11
C ALA A 16 7.12 2.05 19.00
N ILE A 17 6.01 2.66 19.39
CA ILE A 17 5.08 3.39 18.54
C ILE A 17 5.11 4.85 18.99
N THR A 18 5.32 5.77 18.06
CA THR A 18 5.19 7.21 18.30
C THR A 18 4.16 7.79 17.35
N VAL A 19 3.17 8.51 17.87
CA VAL A 19 2.19 9.27 17.10
C VAL A 19 2.25 10.71 17.56
N ARG A 20 2.52 11.63 16.64
CA ARG A 20 2.56 13.07 16.90
C ARG A 20 1.60 13.79 15.98
N ASN A 21 0.58 14.40 16.57
CA ASN A 21 -0.35 15.30 15.92
C ASN A 21 -0.05 16.73 16.39
N THR A 22 0.27 17.63 15.48
CA THR A 22 0.54 19.04 15.81
C THR A 22 -0.49 19.93 15.13
N THR A 23 -1.05 20.87 15.87
CA THR A 23 -1.95 21.90 15.35
C THR A 23 -1.33 23.28 15.61
N GLY A 24 -1.21 24.12 14.59
CA GLY A 24 -0.58 25.44 14.68
C GLY A 24 -0.72 26.23 13.39
N ASP A 25 -0.83 27.56 13.49
CA ASP A 25 -0.89 28.50 12.36
C ASP A 25 -1.90 28.15 11.26
N GLY A 26 -3.07 27.63 11.65
CA GLY A 26 -4.11 27.20 10.71
C GLY A 26 -3.81 25.88 9.98
N GLY A 27 -2.76 25.16 10.36
CA GLY A 27 -2.38 23.86 9.83
C GLY A 27 -2.41 22.74 10.86
N ARG A 28 -2.42 21.50 10.35
CA ARG A 28 -2.30 20.26 11.13
C ARG A 28 -1.28 19.33 10.48
N SER A 29 -0.47 18.66 11.29
CA SER A 29 0.41 17.59 10.82
C SER A 29 0.26 16.35 11.69
N LEU A 30 0.30 15.18 11.05
CA LEU A 30 0.23 13.88 11.71
C LEU A 30 1.44 13.07 11.27
N ARG A 31 2.26 12.68 12.24
CA ARG A 31 3.38 11.76 12.03
C ARG A 31 3.18 10.53 12.87
N MET A 32 3.42 9.36 12.30
CA MET A 32 3.47 8.09 13.02
C MET A 32 4.75 7.36 12.63
N LYS A 33 5.36 6.68 13.60
CA LYS A 33 6.44 5.73 13.37
C LYS A 33 6.26 4.50 14.25
N SER A 34 6.49 3.33 13.69
CA SER A 34 6.56 2.06 14.44
C SER A 34 7.66 1.16 13.87
N ALA A 35 8.34 0.42 14.74
CA ALA A 35 9.25 -0.66 14.36
C ALA A 35 8.53 -2.03 14.21
N ASP A 36 7.21 -2.06 14.39
CA ASP A 36 6.32 -3.17 14.03
C ASP A 36 5.07 -2.61 13.33
N ALA A 37 5.09 -2.63 12.00
CA ALA A 37 4.02 -2.13 11.16
C ALA A 37 2.75 -2.98 11.30
N GLY A 38 2.91 -4.30 11.32
CA GLY A 38 1.79 -5.23 11.50
C GLY A 38 1.04 -5.00 12.80
N ALA A 39 1.76 -4.85 13.91
CA ALA A 39 1.14 -4.65 15.22
C ALA A 39 0.39 -3.32 15.32
N ILE A 40 0.95 -2.21 14.81
CA ILE A 40 0.26 -0.91 14.86
C ILE A 40 -0.96 -0.87 13.94
N LEU A 41 -0.89 -1.46 12.74
CA LEU A 41 -2.03 -1.50 11.82
C LEU A 41 -3.18 -2.35 12.37
N ARG A 42 -2.87 -3.48 13.05
CA ARG A 42 -3.89 -4.26 13.78
C ARG A 42 -4.48 -3.49 14.94
N PHE A 43 -3.65 -2.86 15.77
CA PHE A 43 -4.10 -2.09 16.93
C PHE A 43 -5.07 -0.96 16.52
N LEU A 44 -4.78 -0.28 15.40
CA LEU A 44 -5.64 0.77 14.86
C LEU A 44 -6.81 0.25 14.01
N ASN A 45 -6.95 -1.07 13.88
CA ASN A 45 -7.95 -1.73 13.04
C ASN A 45 -7.93 -1.24 11.57
N ILE A 46 -6.72 -1.00 11.04
CA ILE A 46 -6.52 -0.54 9.66
C ILE A 46 -6.30 -1.72 8.72
N TYR A 47 -5.46 -2.68 9.13
CA TYR A 47 -5.10 -3.83 8.30
C TYR A 47 -4.55 -4.97 9.16
N GLU A 48 -5.11 -6.17 9.02
CA GLU A 48 -4.79 -7.30 9.89
C GLU A 48 -3.75 -8.27 9.32
N HIS A 49 -3.66 -8.36 7.99
CA HIS A 49 -2.84 -9.34 7.27
C HIS A 49 -1.36 -8.94 7.15
N MET A 50 -0.89 -7.90 7.84
CA MET A 50 0.52 -7.50 7.82
C MET A 50 1.26 -8.03 9.06
N GLU A 51 2.42 -8.66 8.88
CA GLU A 51 3.29 -9.10 9.97
C GLU A 51 4.65 -8.38 9.95
N GLY A 52 5.06 -7.90 11.13
CA GLY A 52 6.37 -7.27 11.35
C GLY A 52 6.57 -5.98 10.55
N GLY A 53 7.82 -5.73 10.18
CA GLY A 53 8.26 -4.57 9.40
C GLY A 53 8.25 -3.25 10.16
N ALA A 54 8.75 -2.20 9.52
CA ALA A 54 8.69 -0.83 10.03
C ALA A 54 7.74 0.01 9.18
N ILE A 55 7.10 1.00 9.80
CA ILE A 55 6.19 1.94 9.10
C ILE A 55 6.44 3.36 9.55
N THR A 56 6.36 4.29 8.61
CA THR A 56 6.33 5.72 8.85
C THR A 56 5.21 6.36 8.05
N LEU A 57 4.44 7.23 8.69
CA LEU A 57 3.39 8.04 8.08
C LEU A 57 3.73 9.51 8.32
N SER A 58 3.58 10.33 7.30
CA SER A 58 3.66 11.79 7.42
C SER A 58 2.55 12.41 6.60
N LEU A 59 1.63 13.09 7.27
CA LEU A 59 0.52 13.81 6.66
C LEU A 59 0.50 15.26 7.14
N ALA A 60 0.10 16.18 6.27
CA ALA A 60 -0.13 17.59 6.61
C ALA A 60 -1.38 18.11 5.90
N GLY A 61 -2.08 19.05 6.51
CA GLY A 61 -3.28 19.68 5.93
C GLY A 61 -3.56 21.03 6.56
N ALA A 62 -4.46 21.79 5.93
CA ALA A 62 -4.93 23.08 6.44
C ALA A 62 -6.25 22.89 7.21
N GLY A 63 -6.38 23.54 8.37
CA GLY A 63 -7.58 23.55 9.20
C GLY A 63 -8.11 22.14 9.51
N ASP A 64 -9.39 21.94 9.23
CA ASP A 64 -10.12 20.67 9.30
C ASP A 64 -10.23 19.96 7.95
N GLY A 65 -9.59 20.51 6.90
CA GLY A 65 -9.58 19.94 5.56
C GLY A 65 -8.77 18.65 5.42
N PRO A 66 -8.69 18.09 4.20
CA PRO A 66 -7.95 16.88 3.93
C PRO A 66 -6.47 17.00 4.30
N MET A 67 -5.91 15.93 4.84
CA MET A 67 -4.47 15.79 5.03
C MET A 67 -3.86 14.98 3.89
N LYS A 68 -2.74 15.48 3.36
CA LYS A 68 -1.97 14.84 2.30
C LYS A 68 -0.57 14.50 2.76
N GLY A 69 0.03 13.49 2.15
CA GLY A 69 1.41 13.12 2.41
C GLY A 69 1.68 11.70 1.98
N GLN A 70 2.43 10.93 2.76
CA GLN A 70 2.87 9.61 2.36
C GLN A 70 2.97 8.63 3.52
N VAL A 71 2.90 7.35 3.16
CA VAL A 71 3.26 6.23 4.01
C VAL A 71 4.40 5.45 3.37
N ASP A 72 5.38 5.07 4.18
CA ASP A 72 6.48 4.18 3.83
C ASP A 72 6.44 2.99 4.79
N ALA A 73 6.59 1.79 4.27
CA ALA A 73 6.78 0.57 5.03
C ALA A 73 7.98 -0.23 4.51
N SER A 74 8.63 -0.99 5.39
CA SER A 74 9.77 -1.83 4.99
C SER A 74 9.80 -3.17 5.72
N ASN A 75 10.34 -4.17 5.04
CA ASN A 75 10.63 -5.50 5.60
C ASN A 75 9.45 -6.15 6.33
N PHE A 76 8.28 -6.17 5.70
CA PHE A 76 7.06 -6.76 6.25
C PHE A 76 6.62 -7.98 5.44
N TYR A 77 5.74 -8.78 6.03
CA TYR A 77 5.04 -9.86 5.35
C TYR A 77 3.57 -9.52 5.20
N ILE A 78 2.97 -9.91 4.08
CA ILE A 78 1.51 -10.04 3.94
C ILE A 78 1.18 -11.52 4.09
N VAL A 79 0.27 -11.85 5.01
CA VAL A 79 -0.01 -13.21 5.45
C VAL A 79 -1.50 -13.51 5.35
N ASN A 80 -1.83 -14.62 4.71
CA ASN A 80 -3.20 -15.13 4.53
C ASN A 80 -4.17 -14.06 3.99
N GLU A 81 -3.72 -13.21 3.07
CA GLU A 81 -4.54 -12.14 2.50
C GLU A 81 -5.42 -12.69 1.35
N PRO A 82 -6.76 -12.79 1.52
CA PRO A 82 -7.62 -13.38 0.52
C PRO A 82 -7.63 -12.62 -0.80
N LYS A 83 -7.49 -11.28 -0.77
CA LYS A 83 -7.43 -10.47 -1.99
C LYS A 83 -6.15 -10.73 -2.79
N LEU A 84 -5.05 -11.00 -2.11
CA LEU A 84 -3.79 -11.35 -2.77
C LEU A 84 -3.93 -12.73 -3.46
N ALA A 85 -4.48 -13.71 -2.74
CA ALA A 85 -4.74 -15.04 -3.27
C ALA A 85 -5.69 -15.01 -4.49
N SER A 86 -6.72 -14.16 -4.47
CA SER A 86 -7.64 -14.02 -5.60
C SER A 86 -6.97 -13.37 -6.81
N ILE A 87 -6.12 -12.35 -6.60
CA ILE A 87 -5.46 -11.67 -7.71
C ILE A 87 -4.43 -12.58 -8.41
N VAL A 88 -3.67 -13.39 -7.67
CA VAL A 88 -2.70 -14.31 -8.29
C VAL A 88 -3.35 -15.49 -9.03
N SER A 89 -4.57 -15.86 -8.65
CA SER A 89 -5.31 -16.97 -9.24
C SER A 89 -6.23 -16.55 -10.39
N THR A 90 -6.58 -15.27 -10.47
CA THR A 90 -7.47 -14.73 -11.52
C THR A 90 -6.77 -14.70 -12.88
N LYS A 91 -7.53 -15.07 -13.93
CA LYS A 91 -7.14 -14.93 -15.33
C LYS A 91 -7.54 -13.53 -15.82
N PRO A 92 -6.62 -12.72 -16.37
CA PRO A 92 -6.98 -11.45 -16.98
C PRO A 92 -8.03 -11.65 -18.08
N ALA A 93 -8.94 -10.69 -18.25
CA ALA A 93 -9.89 -10.71 -19.36
C ALA A 93 -9.12 -10.68 -20.71
N GLY A 94 -9.26 -11.73 -21.51
CA GLY A 94 -8.58 -11.87 -22.80
C GLY A 94 -7.27 -12.67 -22.77
N ASP A 95 -6.84 -13.20 -21.61
CA ASP A 95 -5.72 -14.13 -21.51
C ASP A 95 -6.20 -15.50 -21.00
N THR A 96 -5.64 -16.58 -21.55
CA THR A 96 -5.99 -17.95 -21.16
C THR A 96 -5.26 -18.41 -19.90
N ARG A 97 -4.24 -17.66 -19.47
CA ARG A 97 -3.35 -18.01 -18.35
C ARG A 97 -3.59 -17.13 -17.11
N SER A 98 -3.63 -17.74 -15.93
CA SER A 98 -3.64 -17.00 -14.65
C SER A 98 -2.27 -16.38 -14.37
N LEU A 99 -2.18 -15.43 -13.45
CA LEU A 99 -0.87 -14.88 -13.03
C LEU A 99 0.08 -16.02 -12.64
N ASN A 100 -0.34 -16.99 -11.81
CA ASN A 100 0.48 -18.16 -11.47
C ASN A 100 1.03 -18.92 -12.69
N GLN A 101 0.23 -19.05 -13.75
CA GLN A 101 0.65 -19.68 -15.01
C GLN A 101 1.58 -18.78 -15.84
N ALA A 102 1.41 -17.46 -15.76
CA ALA A 102 2.26 -16.47 -16.44
C ALA A 102 3.63 -16.30 -15.75
N VAL A 103 3.70 -16.40 -14.42
CA VAL A 103 4.96 -16.24 -13.66
C VAL A 103 5.75 -17.54 -13.51
N LYS A 104 5.19 -18.71 -13.91
CA LYS A 104 5.81 -20.05 -13.74
C LYS A 104 6.39 -20.28 -12.33
N ALA A 105 5.76 -19.68 -11.32
CA ALA A 105 6.21 -19.77 -9.95
C ALA A 105 5.00 -20.16 -9.11
N ASP A 106 5.17 -21.19 -8.30
CA ASP A 106 4.24 -21.49 -7.22
C ASP A 106 4.40 -20.37 -6.18
N ILE A 107 3.71 -19.25 -6.41
CA ILE A 107 3.73 -18.13 -5.48
C ILE A 107 2.89 -18.58 -4.30
N ASP A 108 3.55 -19.08 -3.27
CA ASP A 108 2.94 -19.25 -1.97
C ASP A 108 2.45 -17.89 -1.47
N THR A 109 1.13 -17.69 -1.58
CA THR A 109 0.44 -16.47 -1.15
C THR A 109 0.02 -16.53 0.31
N SER A 110 0.24 -17.65 1.00
CA SER A 110 0.01 -17.73 2.44
C SER A 110 0.90 -16.76 3.21
N ARG A 111 2.12 -16.50 2.70
CA ARG A 111 3.07 -15.56 3.30
C ARG A 111 4.03 -14.96 2.28
N VAL A 112 3.81 -13.69 1.94
CA VAL A 112 4.59 -12.96 0.93
C VAL A 112 5.41 -11.85 1.57
N GLN A 113 6.72 -11.83 1.29
CA GLN A 113 7.62 -10.81 1.78
C GLN A 113 7.63 -9.57 0.87
N PHE A 114 7.61 -8.40 1.48
CA PHE A 114 7.86 -7.12 0.82
C PHE A 114 8.99 -6.36 1.54
N GLU A 115 9.97 -5.93 0.76
CA GLU A 115 11.09 -5.13 1.23
C GLU A 115 10.69 -3.67 1.37
N ARG A 116 9.80 -3.18 0.50
CA ARG A 116 9.33 -1.80 0.51
C ARG A 116 7.86 -1.68 0.13
N GLY A 117 7.14 -0.84 0.86
CA GLY A 117 5.82 -0.32 0.52
C GLY A 117 5.86 1.20 0.54
N PHE A 118 5.21 1.84 -0.42
CA PHE A 118 5.05 3.29 -0.46
C PHE A 118 3.67 3.63 -1.05
N ALA A 119 3.06 4.71 -0.58
CA ALA A 119 1.94 5.35 -1.25
C ALA A 119 1.83 6.82 -0.83
N GLU A 120 1.40 7.66 -1.76
CA GLU A 120 0.86 8.98 -1.44
C GLU A 120 -0.57 8.84 -0.94
N ILE A 121 -0.91 9.64 0.06
CA ILE A 121 -2.18 9.61 0.78
C ILE A 121 -2.89 10.95 0.61
N ASP A 122 -4.18 10.90 0.31
CA ASP A 122 -5.15 11.98 0.52
C ASP A 122 -6.25 11.47 1.46
N LYS A 123 -6.24 11.96 2.70
CA LYS A 123 -7.14 11.58 3.79
C LYS A 123 -8.07 12.75 4.11
N GLY A 124 -9.35 12.63 3.79
CA GLY A 124 -10.37 13.59 4.19
C GLY A 124 -11.42 13.02 5.14
N SER A 125 -12.52 13.76 5.32
CA SER A 125 -13.64 13.29 6.14
C SER A 125 -14.38 12.15 5.44
N GLY A 126 -14.30 10.95 6.03
CA GLY A 126 -14.95 9.75 5.51
C GLY A 126 -14.31 9.14 4.26
N TYR A 127 -13.13 9.57 3.81
CA TYR A 127 -12.46 8.88 2.69
C TYR A 127 -10.95 8.73 2.90
N LEU A 128 -10.34 7.79 2.17
CA LEU A 128 -8.91 7.64 1.99
C LEU A 128 -8.61 7.28 0.54
N ARG A 129 -7.83 8.13 -0.13
CA ARG A 129 -7.33 7.90 -1.49
C ARG A 129 -5.83 7.67 -1.47
N LEU A 130 -5.40 6.75 -2.32
CA LEU A 130 -4.02 6.34 -2.49
C LEU A 130 -3.59 6.64 -3.92
N ALA A 131 -2.41 7.24 -4.07
CA ALA A 131 -1.77 7.50 -5.34
C ALA A 131 -0.34 6.98 -5.30
N ASN A 132 0.21 6.70 -6.48
CA ASN A 132 1.61 6.29 -6.63
C ASN A 132 2.02 5.12 -5.74
N GLY A 133 1.06 4.22 -5.46
CA GLY A 133 1.25 3.09 -4.56
C GLY A 133 2.14 2.03 -5.18
N VAL A 134 3.11 1.54 -4.41
CA VAL A 134 4.00 0.46 -4.81
C VAL A 134 4.33 -0.46 -3.64
N LEU A 135 4.25 -1.77 -3.87
CA LEU A 135 4.86 -2.80 -3.02
C LEU A 135 5.94 -3.51 -3.83
N ARG A 136 7.14 -3.62 -3.27
CA ARG A 136 8.28 -4.33 -3.85
C ARG A 136 8.72 -5.46 -2.93
N GLY A 137 8.69 -6.68 -3.42
CA GLY A 137 9.28 -7.86 -2.79
C GLY A 137 10.35 -8.48 -3.68
N PRO A 138 10.97 -9.60 -3.24
CA PRO A 138 12.02 -10.30 -3.98
C PRO A 138 11.50 -11.21 -5.10
N ARG A 139 10.21 -11.59 -5.07
CA ARG A 139 9.56 -12.42 -6.10
C ARG A 139 8.55 -11.64 -6.93
N ILE A 140 7.75 -10.81 -6.28
CA ILE A 140 6.68 -10.04 -6.89
C ILE A 140 6.72 -8.58 -6.43
N GLY A 141 6.18 -7.70 -7.26
CA GLY A 141 5.80 -6.35 -6.89
C GLY A 141 4.41 -6.02 -7.42
N THR A 142 3.82 -4.96 -6.88
CA THR A 142 2.57 -4.42 -7.41
C THR A 142 2.54 -2.91 -7.31
N THR A 143 1.95 -2.26 -8.30
CA THR A 143 1.51 -0.87 -8.20
C THR A 143 0.02 -0.82 -7.90
N PHE A 144 -0.43 0.23 -7.21
CA PHE A 144 -1.85 0.43 -6.91
C PHE A 144 -2.19 1.92 -6.75
N GLN A 145 -3.43 2.26 -7.04
CA GLN A 145 -4.00 3.59 -6.83
C GLN A 145 -5.53 3.53 -6.75
N GLY A 146 -6.14 4.58 -6.21
CA GLY A 146 -7.60 4.72 -6.17
C GLY A 146 -8.12 5.07 -4.78
N THR A 147 -9.38 4.72 -4.52
CA THR A 147 -10.07 4.96 -3.26
C THR A 147 -10.02 3.69 -2.41
N LEU A 148 -9.38 3.74 -1.24
CA LEU A 148 -9.37 2.62 -0.31
C LEU A 148 -10.73 2.47 0.38
N TYR A 149 -11.30 3.60 0.81
CA TYR A 149 -12.68 3.70 1.27
C TYR A 149 -13.22 5.11 0.98
N ASP A 150 -14.51 5.21 0.69
CA ASP A 150 -15.27 6.45 0.66
C ASP A 150 -16.26 6.53 1.82
N GLN A 151 -17.16 7.53 1.78
CA GLN A 151 -18.10 7.82 2.86
C GLN A 151 -19.13 6.69 3.08
N ASP A 152 -19.36 5.89 2.05
CA ASP A 152 -20.24 4.73 2.06
C ASP A 152 -19.46 3.43 2.32
N ASN A 153 -18.17 3.55 2.67
CA ASN A 153 -17.23 2.45 2.89
C ASN A 153 -16.99 1.58 1.64
N ASN A 154 -17.19 2.13 0.44
CA ASN A 154 -16.90 1.44 -0.81
C ASN A 154 -15.41 1.53 -1.17
N MET A 155 -14.88 0.47 -1.77
CA MET A 155 -13.52 0.44 -2.30
C MET A 155 -13.57 0.64 -3.82
N ASP A 156 -12.58 1.34 -4.38
CA ASP A 156 -12.33 1.34 -5.82
C ASP A 156 -10.84 1.55 -6.07
N MET A 157 -10.12 0.43 -6.11
CA MET A 157 -8.68 0.42 -6.32
C MET A 157 -8.34 -0.32 -7.60
N THR A 158 -7.37 0.19 -8.34
CA THR A 158 -6.80 -0.51 -9.49
C THR A 158 -5.30 -0.66 -9.27
N GLY A 159 -4.75 -1.77 -9.71
CA GLY A 159 -3.31 -2.01 -9.61
C GLY A 159 -2.83 -3.02 -10.64
N THR A 160 -1.52 -3.20 -10.69
CA THR A 160 -0.85 -4.15 -11.60
C THR A 160 0.14 -4.99 -10.81
N PHE A 161 0.00 -6.31 -10.85
CA PHE A 161 1.01 -7.25 -10.34
C PHE A 161 2.08 -7.50 -11.38
N MET A 162 3.33 -7.57 -10.94
CA MET A 162 4.48 -7.74 -11.80
C MET A 162 5.52 -8.68 -11.17
N PRO A 163 6.16 -9.58 -11.93
CA PRO A 163 7.35 -10.29 -11.47
C PRO A 163 8.53 -9.33 -11.27
N VAL A 164 9.40 -9.63 -10.31
CA VAL A 164 10.56 -8.78 -9.97
C VAL A 164 11.54 -8.59 -11.12
N TYR A 165 11.65 -9.55 -12.04
CA TYR A 165 12.44 -9.39 -13.26
C TYR A 165 11.94 -8.24 -14.16
N GLY A 166 10.73 -7.72 -13.92
CA GLY A 166 10.18 -6.53 -14.56
C GLY A 166 10.32 -5.21 -13.78
N LEU A 167 10.76 -5.25 -12.52
CA LEU A 167 10.82 -4.07 -11.64
C LEU A 167 12.05 -3.19 -11.85
N ASN A 168 13.14 -3.71 -12.42
CA ASN A 168 14.39 -2.96 -12.60
C ASN A 168 14.26 -1.70 -13.49
N ARG A 169 13.18 -1.55 -14.27
CA ARG A 169 12.97 -0.40 -15.17
C ARG A 169 12.04 0.69 -14.62
N ILE A 170 11.21 0.38 -13.63
CA ILE A 170 10.15 1.30 -13.15
C ILE A 170 10.71 2.38 -12.21
N PHE A 171 11.85 2.11 -11.56
CA PHE A 171 12.46 3.04 -10.60
C PHE A 171 13.34 4.13 -11.24
N GLY A 172 13.56 4.10 -12.57
CA GLY A 172 14.29 5.13 -13.31
C GLY A 172 13.43 6.28 -13.84
N GLU A 173 12.10 6.11 -13.92
CA GLU A 173 11.17 7.04 -14.54
C GLU A 173 9.89 7.16 -13.67
N LEU A 174 9.92 7.95 -12.61
CA LEU A 174 8.69 8.41 -11.96
C LEU A 174 8.47 9.88 -12.33
N PRO A 175 7.64 10.11 -13.36
CA PRO A 175 6.44 10.91 -13.12
C PRO A 175 5.19 10.36 -13.84
N LEU A 176 4.11 10.24 -13.07
CA LEU A 176 2.70 10.23 -13.51
C LEU A 176 2.20 8.98 -14.24
N PHE A 177 1.36 8.22 -13.53
CA PHE A 177 0.65 7.04 -14.04
C PHE A 177 -0.27 7.41 -15.22
N GLY A 178 0.21 7.15 -16.46
CA GLY A 178 -0.63 7.03 -17.66
C GLY A 178 -1.40 5.69 -17.66
N PRO A 179 -2.34 5.48 -18.61
CA PRO A 179 -3.28 4.35 -18.59
C PRO A 179 -2.55 3.02 -18.42
N LEU A 180 -2.72 2.49 -17.21
CA LEU A 180 -2.37 1.17 -16.69
C LEU A 180 -1.83 0.24 -17.77
N LEU A 181 -0.52 -0.01 -17.71
CA LEU A 181 0.35 -0.85 -18.55
C LEU A 181 -0.30 -2.14 -19.05
N GLY A 182 -1.26 -1.99 -19.95
CA GLY A 182 -2.13 -3.00 -20.50
C GLY A 182 -2.20 -2.78 -22.00
N ASN A 183 -1.09 -3.03 -22.68
CA ASN A 183 -1.01 -3.34 -24.10
C ASN A 183 0.33 -4.03 -24.37
N GLY A 184 0.51 -5.19 -23.73
CA GLY A 184 1.70 -6.03 -23.83
C GLY A 184 1.92 -6.62 -25.22
N ARG A 185 2.34 -5.82 -26.19
CA ARG A 185 2.77 -6.36 -27.49
C ARG A 185 4.25 -6.20 -27.83
N ASP A 186 5.02 -5.31 -27.22
CA ASP A 186 6.36 -5.07 -27.77
C ASP A 186 7.58 -5.38 -26.91
N ARG A 187 7.54 -5.58 -25.57
CA ARG A 187 8.82 -5.64 -24.79
C ARG A 187 8.91 -6.58 -23.58
N GLY A 188 8.19 -7.70 -23.56
CA GLY A 188 8.48 -8.84 -22.67
C GLY A 188 8.17 -8.66 -21.18
N LEU A 189 7.36 -7.67 -20.80
CA LEU A 189 6.88 -7.46 -19.43
C LEU A 189 5.39 -7.81 -19.39
N ILE A 190 5.02 -8.85 -18.63
CA ILE A 190 3.63 -9.26 -18.43
C ILE A 190 3.24 -8.82 -17.01
N GLY A 191 2.53 -7.70 -16.91
CA GLY A 191 1.85 -7.29 -15.68
C GLY A 191 0.38 -7.71 -15.74
N VAL A 192 -0.19 -8.12 -14.61
CA VAL A 192 -1.62 -8.44 -14.51
C VAL A 192 -2.33 -7.32 -13.78
N THR A 193 -3.20 -6.61 -14.49
CA THR A 193 -4.05 -5.57 -13.92
C THR A 193 -5.21 -6.19 -13.16
N TYR A 194 -5.51 -5.64 -11.99
CA TYR A 194 -6.64 -6.03 -11.15
C TYR A 194 -7.41 -4.79 -10.71
N ARG A 195 -8.68 -5.00 -10.36
CA ARG A 195 -9.52 -3.99 -9.73
C ARG A 195 -10.19 -4.58 -8.50
N LEU A 196 -10.17 -3.82 -7.41
CA LEU A 196 -10.85 -4.14 -6.15
C LEU A 196 -12.02 -3.18 -6.00
N ARG A 197 -13.18 -3.73 -5.67
CA ARG A 197 -14.41 -3.02 -5.35
C ARG A 197 -15.01 -3.58 -4.07
#